data_AF-A0AA88IM72-F1
#
_entry.id   AF-A0AA88IM72-F1
#
_cell.length_a   1.000
_cell.length_b   1.000
_cell.length_c   1.000
_cell.angle_alpha   90.00
_cell.angle_beta   90.00
_cell.angle_gamma   90.00
#
_symmetry.space_group_name_H-M   'P 1'
#
loop_
_entity.id
_entity.type
_entity.pdbx_description
1 polymer ?
#
loop_
_entity_poly.entity_id
_entity_poly.type
_entity_poly.pdbx_seq_one_letter_code
_entity_poly.pdbx_strand_id
1 'polypeptide(L)'
;MPGTKMAESEMSVRSCRELWTILMGRSALREPAQIEAELDRHWDRLHQGLSYYKPPSSSSAGKVKENKDIAQPLKDFGLRISKLLGLDEQQSVQLLQCYLQEDYRGTRDSLKVVLKDERQSQTLLLKIADYYYEERMCLLRCVLLLLTYFQDERHPYRAEYCNCVSKLEKT
;
A
#
# COMPACT_ATOMS: atom_id res chain seq x y z
N MET A 1 22.92 28.11 -8.04
CA MET A 1 23.11 26.75 -7.47
C MET A 1 21.83 25.97 -7.74
N PRO A 2 21.86 24.93 -8.58
CA PRO A 2 20.66 24.20 -8.95
C PRO A 2 20.33 23.21 -7.83
N GLY A 3 19.19 23.46 -7.18
CA GLY A 3 18.59 22.54 -6.23
C GLY A 3 18.36 21.18 -6.89
N THR A 4 18.86 20.15 -6.23
CA THR A 4 18.63 18.76 -6.59
C THR A 4 17.13 18.53 -6.55
N LYS A 5 16.48 18.52 -7.73
CA LYS A 5 15.16 17.94 -7.89
C LYS A 5 15.26 16.51 -7.38
N MET A 6 14.68 16.27 -6.21
CA MET A 6 14.46 14.93 -5.71
C MET A 6 13.73 14.18 -6.81
N ALA A 7 14.15 12.94 -7.05
CA ALA A 7 13.41 12.03 -7.90
C ALA A 7 12.02 11.84 -7.29
N GLU A 8 11.07 12.67 -7.72
CA GLU A 8 9.66 12.33 -7.90
C GLU A 8 9.62 11.19 -8.93
N SER A 9 10.09 10.01 -8.53
CA SER A 9 9.59 8.79 -9.12
C SER A 9 8.26 8.56 -8.42
N GLU A 10 7.19 9.05 -9.06
CA GLU A 10 5.78 8.88 -8.72
C GLU A 10 5.39 7.39 -8.62
N MET A 11 5.88 6.72 -7.59
CA MET A 11 5.19 5.60 -6.98
C MET A 11 4.91 5.99 -5.54
N SER A 12 4.15 7.08 -5.36
CA SER A 12 3.44 7.34 -4.11
C SER A 12 2.38 6.24 -3.99
N VAL A 13 2.81 5.07 -3.54
CA VAL A 13 1.92 3.96 -3.25
C VAL A 13 1.25 4.31 -1.94
N ARG A 14 0.04 4.84 -2.04
CA ARG A 14 -0.81 5.04 -0.87
C ARG A 14 -1.30 3.69 -0.35
N SER A 15 -1.36 3.59 0.96
CA SER A 15 -1.76 2.39 1.67
C SER A 15 -3.29 2.29 1.73
N CYS A 16 -3.80 1.07 1.89
CA CYS A 16 -5.23 0.87 2.15
C CYS A 16 -5.65 1.51 3.48
N ARG A 17 -4.74 1.60 4.45
CA ARG A 17 -4.94 2.32 5.71
C ARG A 17 -5.12 3.82 5.52
N GLU A 18 -4.35 4.43 4.62
CA GLU A 18 -4.53 5.84 4.26
C GLU A 18 -5.88 6.05 3.57
N LEU A 19 -6.23 5.22 2.59
CA LEU A 19 -7.55 5.26 1.94
C LEU A 19 -8.68 5.15 2.98
N TRP A 20 -8.58 4.18 3.89
CA TRP A 20 -9.57 4.01 4.96
C TRP A 20 -9.74 5.27 5.80
N THR A 21 -8.63 5.93 6.15
CA THR A 21 -8.63 7.19 6.91
C THR A 21 -9.31 8.31 6.14
N ILE A 22 -9.08 8.40 4.83
CA ILE A 22 -9.72 9.36 3.93
C ILE A 22 -11.22 9.12 3.88
N LEU A 23 -11.65 7.88 3.62
CA LEU A 23 -13.07 7.55 3.48
C LEU A 23 -13.85 7.73 4.79
N MET A 24 -13.20 7.57 5.95
CA MET A 24 -13.77 7.88 7.26
C MET A 24 -13.89 9.38 7.57
N GLY A 25 -13.53 10.26 6.63
CA GLY A 25 -13.56 11.72 6.82
C GLY A 25 -12.52 12.23 7.82
N ARG A 26 -11.49 11.42 8.13
CA ARG A 26 -10.41 11.76 9.08
C ARG A 26 -9.19 12.37 8.40
N SER A 27 -9.24 12.56 7.09
CA SER A 27 -8.23 13.26 6.29
C SER A 27 -8.61 14.73 6.04
N ALA A 28 -7.63 15.49 5.55
CA ALA A 28 -7.87 16.81 4.96
C ALA A 28 -8.54 16.73 3.58
N LEU A 29 -8.45 15.58 2.89
CA LEU A 29 -9.14 15.34 1.63
C LEU A 29 -10.64 15.20 1.89
N ARG A 30 -11.42 16.12 1.32
CA ARG A 30 -12.86 16.21 1.56
C ARG A 30 -13.67 16.52 0.33
N GLU A 31 -13.04 17.04 -0.72
CA GLU A 31 -13.74 17.39 -1.95
C GLU A 31 -14.13 16.12 -2.72
N PRO A 32 -15.35 16.04 -3.27
CA PRO A 32 -15.81 14.84 -3.99
C PRO A 32 -14.82 14.35 -5.06
N ALA A 33 -14.26 15.27 -5.85
CA ALA A 33 -13.25 14.94 -6.87
C ALA A 33 -11.95 14.35 -6.28
N GLN A 34 -11.57 14.73 -5.06
CA GLN A 34 -10.42 14.13 -4.37
C GLN A 34 -10.75 12.70 -3.91
N ILE A 35 -11.96 12.48 -3.40
CA ILE A 35 -12.40 11.15 -2.99
C ILE A 35 -12.45 10.21 -4.20
N GLU A 36 -13.01 10.66 -5.32
CA GLU A 36 -13.03 9.89 -6.57
C GLU A 36 -11.61 9.54 -7.04
N ALA A 37 -10.68 10.51 -7.03
CA ALA A 37 -9.29 10.26 -7.40
C ALA A 37 -8.59 9.22 -6.51
N GLU A 38 -8.89 9.20 -5.20
CA GLU A 38 -8.34 8.19 -4.29
C GLU A 38 -8.97 6.81 -4.49
N LEU A 39 -10.27 6.74 -4.80
CA LEU A 39 -10.94 5.49 -5.16
C LEU A 39 -10.35 4.91 -6.45
N ASP A 40 -10.13 5.75 -7.47
CA ASP A 40 -9.52 5.33 -8.73
C ASP A 40 -8.07 4.90 -8.56
N ARG A 41 -7.27 5.61 -7.75
CA ARG A 41 -5.89 5.19 -7.43
C ARG A 41 -5.84 3.80 -6.79
N HIS A 42 -6.83 3.45 -5.98
CA HIS A 42 -6.91 2.16 -5.28
C HIS A 42 -7.77 1.12 -5.99
N TRP A 43 -8.25 1.41 -7.21
CA TRP A 43 -9.23 0.61 -7.92
C TRP A 43 -8.83 -0.87 -8.01
N ASP A 44 -7.58 -1.16 -8.42
CA ASP A 44 -7.10 -2.52 -8.55
C ASP A 44 -7.21 -3.33 -7.25
N ARG A 45 -6.97 -2.68 -6.10
CA ARG A 45 -7.08 -3.30 -4.78
C ARG A 45 -8.54 -3.52 -4.40
N LEU A 46 -9.37 -2.51 -4.60
CA LEU A 46 -10.81 -2.56 -4.30
C LEU A 46 -11.52 -3.62 -5.14
N HIS A 47 -11.23 -3.68 -6.44
CA HIS A 47 -11.81 -4.63 -7.37
C HIS A 47 -11.35 -6.08 -7.11
N GLN A 48 -10.05 -6.30 -6.89
CA GLN A 48 -9.53 -7.65 -6.63
C GLN A 48 -9.77 -8.12 -5.18
N GLY A 49 -10.05 -7.20 -4.25
CA GLY A 49 -10.23 -7.50 -2.84
C GLY A 49 -9.05 -8.30 -2.26
N LEU A 50 -9.35 -9.40 -1.56
CA LEU A 50 -8.32 -10.25 -0.97
C LEU A 50 -7.39 -10.93 -1.98
N SER A 51 -7.83 -11.07 -3.24
CA SER A 51 -7.05 -11.65 -4.33
C SER A 51 -6.00 -10.68 -4.90
N TYR A 52 -6.01 -9.41 -4.49
CA TYR A 52 -5.00 -8.43 -4.89
C TYR A 52 -3.59 -8.88 -4.48
N TYR A 53 -3.46 -9.43 -3.27
CA TYR A 53 -2.19 -9.93 -2.75
C TYR A 53 -1.95 -11.35 -3.27
N LYS A 54 -0.97 -11.46 -4.17
CA LYS A 54 -0.68 -12.67 -4.94
C LYS A 54 0.38 -13.52 -4.24
N PRO A 55 0.43 -14.82 -4.51
CA PRO A 55 1.53 -15.67 -4.06
C PRO A 55 2.85 -15.31 -4.77
N PRO A 56 4.01 -15.74 -4.23
CA PRO A 56 5.32 -15.52 -4.83
C PRO A 56 5.42 -16.11 -6.24
N SER A 57 6.20 -15.47 -7.12
CA SER A 57 6.41 -15.97 -8.49
C SER A 57 7.82 -15.68 -9.01
N SER A 58 8.34 -16.59 -9.85
CA SER A 58 9.65 -16.42 -10.48
C SER A 58 9.73 -15.13 -11.33
N SER A 59 8.62 -14.75 -11.97
CA SER A 59 8.53 -13.50 -12.73
C SER A 59 8.68 -12.28 -11.82
N SER A 60 8.00 -12.26 -10.67
CA SER A 60 8.05 -11.13 -9.75
C SER A 60 9.42 -11.03 -9.05
N ALA A 61 9.99 -12.18 -8.64
CA ALA A 61 11.36 -12.24 -8.13
C ALA A 61 12.38 -11.69 -9.15
N GLY A 62 12.23 -12.03 -10.44
CA GLY A 62 13.04 -11.51 -11.53
C GLY A 62 12.94 -9.98 -11.65
N LYS A 63 11.72 -9.43 -11.63
CA LYS A 63 11.47 -7.98 -11.68
C LYS A 63 12.09 -7.23 -10.50
N VAL A 64 11.98 -7.77 -9.28
CA VAL A 64 12.64 -7.17 -8.10
C VAL A 64 14.16 -7.14 -8.28
N LYS A 65 14.74 -8.24 -8.78
CA LYS A 65 16.18 -8.34 -9.02
C LYS A 65 16.65 -7.29 -10.04
N GLU A 66 15.91 -7.13 -11.13
CA GLU A 66 16.26 -6.22 -12.24
C GLU A 66 16.01 -4.73 -11.94
N ASN A 67 15.11 -4.40 -11.01
CA ASN A 67 14.75 -3.02 -10.70
C ASN A 67 15.95 -2.24 -10.13
N LYS A 68 16.51 -1.28 -10.86
CA LYS A 68 17.72 -0.54 -10.46
C LYS A 68 17.46 0.60 -9.47
N ASP A 69 16.21 0.98 -9.28
CA ASP A 69 15.82 2.12 -8.44
C ASP A 69 15.77 1.75 -6.95
N ILE A 70 15.76 0.46 -6.65
CA ILE A 70 15.69 -0.07 -5.28
C ILE A 70 17.08 -0.56 -4.85
N ALA A 71 17.56 -0.07 -3.70
CA ALA A 71 18.83 -0.49 -3.15
C ALA A 71 18.83 -1.99 -2.78
N GLN A 72 19.95 -2.68 -3.02
CA GLN A 72 20.06 -4.13 -2.81
C GLN A 72 19.61 -4.61 -1.42
N PRO A 73 19.96 -3.94 -0.29
CA PRO A 73 19.49 -4.37 1.03
C PRO A 73 17.96 -4.35 1.19
N LEU A 74 17.27 -3.45 0.49
CA LEU A 74 15.80 -3.39 0.51
C LEU A 74 15.18 -4.49 -0.34
N LYS A 75 15.82 -4.85 -1.47
CA LYS A 75 15.41 -6.02 -2.26
C LYS A 75 15.54 -7.31 -1.45
N ASP A 76 16.70 -7.52 -0.84
CA ASP A 76 16.98 -8.71 -0.05
C ASP A 76 16.00 -8.84 1.12
N PHE A 77 15.70 -7.71 1.77
CA PHE A 77 14.70 -7.67 2.84
C PHE A 77 13.27 -7.88 2.32
N GLY A 78 12.92 -7.32 1.16
CA GLY A 78 11.67 -7.59 0.46
C GLY A 78 11.46 -9.06 0.14
N LEU A 79 12.50 -9.78 -0.27
CA LEU A 79 12.45 -11.23 -0.49
C LEU A 79 12.26 -12.02 0.82
N ARG A 80 12.82 -11.54 1.94
CA ARG A 80 12.55 -12.11 3.26
C ARG A 80 11.10 -11.92 3.69
N ILE A 81 10.50 -10.75 3.41
CA ILE A 81 9.08 -10.47 3.65
C ILE A 81 8.21 -11.40 2.80
N SER A 82 8.50 -11.51 1.51
CA SER A 82 7.82 -12.42 0.57
C SER A 82 7.81 -13.86 1.09
N LYS A 83 8.97 -14.36 1.51
CA LYS A 83 9.12 -15.70 2.09
C LYS A 83 8.33 -15.89 3.37
N LEU A 84 8.31 -14.89 4.27
CA LEU A 84 7.59 -14.97 5.53
C LEU A 84 6.07 -15.01 5.31
N LEU A 85 5.56 -14.13 4.43
CA LEU A 85 4.13 -13.90 4.24
C LEU A 85 3.51 -14.77 3.15
N GLY A 86 4.32 -15.47 2.34
CA GLY A 86 3.84 -16.10 1.13
C GLY A 86 3.25 -15.07 0.16
N LEU A 87 3.91 -13.93 0.03
CA LEU A 87 3.45 -12.77 -0.75
C LEU A 87 4.35 -12.54 -1.97
N ASP A 88 3.78 -12.09 -3.08
CA ASP A 88 4.49 -11.65 -4.28
C ASP A 88 5.68 -10.72 -3.94
N GLU A 89 6.80 -10.94 -4.61
CA GLU A 89 8.07 -10.27 -4.30
C GLU A 89 8.01 -8.77 -4.53
N GLN A 90 7.38 -8.29 -5.61
CA GLN A 90 7.19 -6.87 -5.86
C GLN A 90 6.24 -6.26 -4.83
N GLN A 91 5.14 -6.95 -4.50
CA GLN A 91 4.19 -6.49 -3.47
C GLN A 91 4.85 -6.43 -2.08
N SER A 92 5.80 -7.33 -1.79
CA SER A 92 6.55 -7.34 -0.54
C SER A 92 7.51 -6.14 -0.43
N VAL A 93 8.16 -5.76 -1.53
CA VAL A 93 9.00 -4.55 -1.56
C VAL A 93 8.15 -3.28 -1.47
N GLN A 94 7.01 -3.26 -2.15
CA GLN A 94 6.05 -2.16 -2.07
C GLN A 94 5.52 -1.97 -0.65
N LEU A 95 5.15 -3.07 0.03
CA LEU A 95 4.72 -3.07 1.43
C LEU A 95 5.80 -2.50 2.35
N LEU A 96 7.07 -2.93 2.16
CA LEU A 96 8.21 -2.37 2.89
C LEU A 96 8.32 -0.85 2.67
N GLN A 97 8.19 -0.37 1.44
CA GLN A 97 8.26 1.06 1.13
C GLN A 97 7.14 1.84 1.83
N CYS A 98 5.90 1.34 1.79
CA CYS A 98 4.76 1.96 2.49
C CYS A 98 5.02 2.02 4.01
N TYR A 99 5.46 0.91 4.62
CA TYR A 99 5.82 0.89 6.04
C TYR A 99 6.93 1.89 6.39
N LEU A 100 7.98 1.97 5.56
CA LEU A 100 9.09 2.90 5.77
C LEU A 100 8.66 4.37 5.66
N GLN A 101 7.66 4.67 4.83
CA GLN A 101 7.11 6.00 4.66
C GLN A 101 6.19 6.40 5.83
N GLU A 102 5.34 5.48 6.29
CA GLU A 102 4.26 5.81 7.20
C GLU A 102 4.61 5.59 8.69
N ASP A 103 5.29 4.47 9.00
CA ASP A 103 5.40 3.95 10.37
C ASP A 103 6.84 3.87 10.88
N TYR A 104 7.82 3.81 9.98
CA TYR A 104 9.21 3.78 10.39
C TYR A 104 9.65 5.15 10.92
N ARG A 105 10.04 5.20 12.19
CA ARG A 105 10.48 6.43 12.87
C ARG A 105 12.00 6.64 12.87
N GLY A 106 12.75 5.75 12.24
CA GLY A 106 14.21 5.85 12.15
C GLY A 106 14.69 6.62 10.91
N THR A 107 15.95 7.05 10.92
CA THR A 107 16.61 7.64 9.73
C THR A 107 17.06 6.56 8.74
N ARG A 108 17.41 6.98 7.51
CA ARG A 108 18.01 6.08 6.50
C ARG A 108 19.27 5.37 7.00
N ASP A 109 20.09 6.04 7.81
CA ASP A 109 21.31 5.43 8.36
C ASP A 109 20.99 4.43 9.48
N SER A 110 20.01 4.73 10.34
CA SER A 110 19.52 3.74 11.32
C SER A 110 18.97 2.49 10.63
N LEU A 111 18.26 2.65 9.50
CA LEU A 111 17.72 1.52 8.74
C LEU A 111 18.84 0.61 8.23
N LYS A 112 19.96 1.17 7.75
CA LYS A 112 21.12 0.36 7.32
C LYS A 112 21.67 -0.49 8.47
N VAL A 113 21.66 0.02 9.70
CA VAL A 113 22.09 -0.74 10.89
C VAL A 113 21.07 -1.83 11.21
N VAL A 114 19.78 -1.49 11.23
CA VAL A 114 18.68 -2.45 11.47
C VAL A 114 18.70 -3.61 10.49
N LEU A 115 18.96 -3.35 9.21
CA LEU A 115 18.98 -4.39 8.17
C LEU A 115 20.21 -5.33 8.29
N LYS A 116 21.29 -4.87 8.93
CA LYS A 116 22.51 -5.67 9.15
C LYS A 116 22.49 -6.45 10.46
N ASP A 117 21.82 -5.92 11.49
CA ASP A 117 21.68 -6.58 12.78
C ASP A 117 20.56 -7.63 12.71
N GLU A 118 20.90 -8.90 12.96
CA GLU A 118 19.95 -10.00 12.79
C GLU A 118 18.70 -9.82 13.67
N ARG A 119 18.89 -9.50 14.95
CA ARG A 119 17.79 -9.35 15.92
C ARG A 119 16.85 -8.18 15.55
N GLN A 120 17.42 -7.04 15.19
CA GLN A 120 16.65 -5.86 14.78
C GLN A 120 15.96 -6.12 13.44
N SER A 121 16.62 -6.78 12.50
CA SER A 121 16.01 -7.13 11.21
C SER A 121 14.81 -8.07 11.37
N GLN A 122 14.87 -9.02 12.30
CA GLN A 122 13.74 -9.90 12.63
C GLN A 122 12.60 -9.13 13.29
N THR A 123 12.92 -8.18 14.18
CA THR A 123 11.91 -7.31 14.79
C THR A 123 11.20 -6.46 13.74
N LEU A 124 11.94 -5.88 12.79
CA LEU A 124 11.37 -5.12 11.68
C LEU A 124 10.49 -6.01 10.79
N LEU A 125 10.92 -7.24 10.53
CA LEU A 125 10.17 -8.19 9.71
C LEU A 125 8.79 -8.50 10.32
N LEU A 126 8.71 -8.69 11.65
CA LEU A 126 7.44 -8.89 12.35
C LEU A 126 6.55 -7.65 12.29
N LYS A 127 7.10 -6.44 12.46
CA LYS A 127 6.32 -5.20 12.34
C LYS A 127 5.71 -5.02 10.94
N ILE A 128 6.41 -5.46 9.90
CA ILE A 128 5.88 -5.44 8.53
C ILE A 128 4.80 -6.49 8.33
N ALA A 129 4.91 -7.65 8.98
CA ALA A 129 3.83 -8.64 8.97
C ALA A 129 2.56 -8.08 9.63
N ASP A 130 2.67 -7.40 10.77
CA ASP A 130 1.54 -6.72 11.41
C ASP A 130 0.92 -5.67 10.48
N TYR A 131 1.78 -4.84 9.86
CA TYR A 131 1.35 -3.83 8.88
C TYR A 131 0.64 -4.45 7.67
N TYR A 132 1.11 -5.59 7.15
CA TYR A 132 0.44 -6.31 6.06
C TYR A 132 -0.99 -6.74 6.41
N TYR A 133 -1.18 -7.30 7.60
CA TYR A 133 -2.51 -7.72 8.03
C TYR A 133 -3.41 -6.51 8.29
N GLU A 134 -2.87 -5.41 8.82
CA GLU A 134 -3.59 -4.14 8.93
C GLU A 134 -4.04 -3.63 7.55
N GLU A 135 -3.15 -3.63 6.55
CA GLU A 135 -3.46 -3.23 5.18
C GLU A 135 -4.60 -4.04 4.57
N ARG A 136 -4.59 -5.36 4.74
CA ARG A 136 -5.68 -6.25 4.29
C ARG A 136 -7.00 -5.97 5.00
N MET A 137 -6.94 -5.72 6.31
CA MET A 137 -8.14 -5.37 7.08
C MET A 137 -8.70 -4.01 6.66
N CYS A 138 -7.85 -3.02 6.41
CA CYS A 138 -8.25 -1.72 5.89
C CYS A 138 -8.84 -1.83 4.49
N LEU A 139 -8.29 -2.67 3.60
CA LEU A 139 -8.89 -2.94 2.30
C LEU A 139 -10.33 -3.46 2.44
N LEU A 140 -10.54 -4.47 3.29
CA LEU A 140 -11.88 -5.00 3.54
C LEU A 140 -12.83 -3.95 4.13
N ARG A 141 -12.35 -3.10 5.03
CA ARG A 141 -13.14 -1.99 5.59
C ARG A 141 -13.53 -0.96 4.53
N CYS A 142 -12.63 -0.62 3.61
CA CYS A 142 -12.94 0.26 2.49
C CYS A 142 -14.03 -0.35 1.60
N VAL A 143 -13.90 -1.62 1.23
CA VAL A 143 -14.92 -2.32 0.42
C VAL A 143 -16.27 -2.35 1.16
N LEU A 144 -16.28 -2.71 2.44
CA LEU A 144 -17.49 -2.71 3.25
C LEU A 144 -18.16 -1.33 3.28
N LEU A 145 -17.38 -0.26 3.45
CA LEU A 145 -17.91 1.10 3.50
C LEU A 145 -18.57 1.49 2.17
N LEU A 146 -17.91 1.22 1.04
CA LEU A 146 -18.45 1.48 -0.28
C LEU A 146 -19.80 0.76 -0.47
N LEU A 147 -19.85 -0.54 -0.17
CA LEU A 147 -21.07 -1.34 -0.30
C LEU A 147 -22.17 -0.94 0.70
N THR A 148 -21.81 -0.35 1.84
CA THR A 148 -22.78 0.13 2.82
C THR A 148 -23.42 1.45 2.40
N TYR A 149 -22.64 2.36 1.82
CA TYR A 149 -23.06 3.76 1.62
C TYR A 149 -23.28 4.18 0.17
N PHE A 150 -23.02 3.33 -0.83
CA PHE A 150 -23.20 3.70 -2.25
C PHE A 150 -24.65 4.07 -2.63
N GLN A 151 -25.64 3.62 -1.85
CA GLN A 151 -27.06 3.97 -2.02
C GLN A 151 -27.60 4.91 -0.94
N ASP A 152 -26.79 5.29 0.06
CA ASP A 152 -27.25 6.15 1.15
C ASP A 152 -27.29 7.62 0.71
N GLU A 153 -28.48 8.15 0.46
CA GLU A 153 -28.71 9.53 0.02
C GLU A 153 -28.18 10.60 1.00
N ARG A 154 -27.92 10.23 2.26
CA ARG A 154 -27.38 11.13 3.27
C ARG A 154 -25.86 11.16 3.29
N HIS A 155 -25.20 10.20 2.63
CA HIS A 155 -23.76 10.11 2.64
C HIS A 155 -23.13 11.17 1.71
N PRO A 156 -22.18 11.99 2.19
CA PRO A 156 -21.62 13.11 1.41
C PRO A 156 -20.90 12.67 0.14
N TYR A 157 -20.40 11.44 0.11
CA TYR A 157 -19.68 10.84 -1.03
C TYR A 157 -20.48 9.77 -1.77
N ARG A 158 -21.82 9.81 -1.65
CA ARG A 158 -22.69 8.78 -2.25
C ARG A 158 -22.49 8.66 -3.75
N ALA A 159 -22.32 9.77 -4.46
CA ALA A 159 -22.16 9.76 -5.92
C ALA A 159 -20.86 9.03 -6.33
N GLU A 160 -19.75 9.33 -5.66
CA GLU A 160 -18.43 8.75 -5.91
C GLU A 160 -18.43 7.26 -5.57
N TYR A 161 -19.07 6.89 -4.46
CA TYR A 161 -19.20 5.49 -4.06
C TYR A 161 -20.06 4.70 -5.04
N CYS A 162 -21.19 5.28 -5.48
CA CYS A 162 -22.05 4.70 -6.50
C CYS A 162 -21.29 4.51 -7.83
N ASN A 163 -20.49 5.49 -8.26
CA ASN A 163 -19.66 5.38 -9.45
C ASN A 163 -18.64 4.25 -9.31
N CYS A 164 -17.96 4.16 -8.17
CA CYS A 164 -16.99 3.11 -7.88
C CYS A 164 -17.63 1.71 -7.91
N VAL A 165 -18.77 1.52 -7.23
CA VAL A 165 -19.49 0.24 -7.22
C VAL A 165 -20.04 -0.11 -8.62
N SER A 166 -20.55 0.86 -9.37
CA SER A 166 -21.04 0.65 -10.74
C SER A 166 -19.94 0.21 -11.71
N LYS A 167 -18.66 0.56 -11.43
CA LYS A 167 -17.51 0.02 -12.18
C LYS A 167 -17.32 -1.48 -11.88
N LEU A 168 -17.64 -1.96 -10.67
CA LEU A 168 -17.50 -3.37 -10.30
C LEU A 168 -18.50 -4.24 -11.08
N GLU A 169 -19.74 -3.79 -11.20
CA GLU A 169 -20.84 -4.54 -11.85
C GLU A 169 -20.66 -4.74 -13.36
N LYS A 170 -19.76 -3.98 -13.99
CA LYS A 170 -19.53 -4.00 -15.45
C LYS A 170 -18.36 -4.91 -15.88
N THR A 171 -17.76 -5.64 -14.94
CA THR A 171 -16.59 -6.51 -15.13
C THR A 171 -16.96 -7.97 -15.04
#